data_AF-A0A820AYB3-F1
#
_entry.id   AF-A0A820AYB3-F1
#
_cell.length_a   1.000
_cell.length_b   1.000
_cell.length_c   1.000
_cell.angle_alpha   90.00
_cell.angle_beta   90.00
_cell.angle_gamma   90.00
#
_symmetry.space_group_name_H-M   'P 1'
#
loop_
_entity.id
_entity.type
_entity.pdbx_description
1 polymer ?
#
loop_
_entity_poly.entity_id
_entity_poly.type
_entity_poly.pdbx_seq_one_letter_code
_entity_poly.pdbx_strand_id
1 'polypeptide(L)'
;MTSLSFLSIRISISPKIILCIKVKDEYFHADGKIDKLADYMADLERELSDKQASAQLLEREVTDGRRRCIELEEEIDQVNKEIGEACSDRNETSRAQRRAEPIENLKQFPGVYGRLIDLCEPTHKRFQMVITKVLGRNMDSIVVERETTVQSCLRYMKEHRYEPETFLPLDYIKVTPINEQLRELQELKNVKFVLDVIKYDNQYYKALLYACGNALVCDNDDDARKLAYESGSQKYKVVSLNGTLFNKSGILSGGELKARGKRWDEKHLDALRIRKDKLFDEYKEQQKKKKIAQLQQLESRLRYSRTNKETAEEKLRILMDKELVGFQSKLDYYEPRINALQASINEREKLLTKLGTEKNKIEDAVFMEFCKQIGVANIP
;
A
#
# COMPACT_ATOMS: atom_id res chain seq x y z
N MET A 1 -101.62 28.67 18.92
CA MET A 1 -101.62 27.21 19.03
C MET A 1 -101.17 26.70 17.67
N THR A 2 -100.02 26.08 17.45
CA THR A 2 -99.15 25.26 18.30
C THR A 2 -97.72 25.36 17.75
N SER A 3 -96.77 25.46 18.67
CA SER A 3 -95.33 25.29 18.48
C SER A 3 -94.98 23.84 18.08
N LEU A 4 -93.70 23.60 17.78
CA LEU A 4 -93.04 22.35 17.36
C LEU A 4 -93.12 22.14 15.83
N SER A 5 -92.08 22.40 15.06
CA SER A 5 -90.96 21.45 14.97
C SER A 5 -89.80 21.97 14.09
N PHE A 6 -89.34 23.20 14.31
CA PHE A 6 -87.97 23.59 13.91
C PHE A 6 -87.00 23.23 15.05
N LEU A 7 -86.91 21.95 15.39
CA LEU A 7 -85.90 21.46 16.32
C LEU A 7 -84.72 20.98 15.49
N SER A 8 -83.76 21.90 15.33
CA SER A 8 -82.33 21.64 15.11
C SER A 8 -81.97 20.16 15.03
N ILE A 9 -81.65 19.69 13.82
CA ILE A 9 -80.76 18.54 13.62
C ILE A 9 -79.37 18.98 14.10
N ARG A 10 -79.19 19.12 15.41
CA ARG A 10 -77.88 18.97 16.04
C ARG A 10 -77.62 17.49 16.00
N ILE A 11 -76.75 17.07 15.09
CA ILE A 11 -76.09 15.76 15.18
C ILE A 11 -75.45 15.73 16.56
N SER A 12 -76.12 15.09 17.51
CA SER A 12 -75.61 14.87 18.85
C SER A 12 -74.56 13.78 18.71
N ILE A 13 -73.37 14.16 18.22
CA ILE A 13 -72.20 13.29 18.24
C ILE A 13 -72.03 12.87 19.69
N SER A 14 -72.29 11.60 19.97
CA SER A 14 -72.19 11.06 21.32
C SER A 14 -70.82 11.45 21.90
N PRO A 15 -70.74 11.88 23.17
CA PRO A 15 -69.46 12.21 23.82
C PRO A 15 -68.40 11.09 23.67
N LYS A 16 -68.85 9.85 23.46
CA LYS A 16 -68.02 8.68 23.15
C LYS A 16 -67.24 8.79 21.83
N ILE A 17 -67.87 9.29 20.76
CA ILE A 17 -67.24 9.41 19.45
C ILE A 17 -66.14 10.48 19.50
N ILE A 18 -66.40 11.60 20.19
CA ILE A 18 -65.41 12.67 20.40
C ILE A 18 -64.20 12.16 21.19
N LEU A 19 -64.42 11.30 22.20
CA LEU A 19 -63.34 10.74 23.01
C LEU A 19 -62.48 9.73 22.23
N CYS A 20 -63.12 8.85 21.43
CA CYS A 20 -62.39 7.94 20.54
C CYS A 20 -61.57 8.68 19.49
N ILE A 21 -62.10 9.76 18.91
CA ILE A 21 -61.36 10.59 17.94
C ILE A 21 -60.13 11.22 18.62
N LYS A 22 -60.30 11.80 19.82
CA LYS A 22 -59.17 12.38 20.57
C LYS A 22 -58.06 11.39 20.91
N VAL A 23 -58.42 10.19 21.37
CA VAL A 23 -57.42 9.14 21.68
C VAL A 23 -56.71 8.66 20.41
N LYS A 24 -57.44 8.55 19.30
CA LYS A 24 -56.87 8.14 18.01
C LYS A 24 -55.94 9.21 17.43
N ASP A 25 -56.29 10.49 17.58
CA ASP A 25 -55.44 11.61 17.18
C ASP A 25 -54.16 11.64 18.04
N GLU A 26 -54.27 11.50 19.36
CA GLU A 26 -53.10 11.43 20.25
C GLU A 26 -52.16 10.28 19.90
N TYR A 27 -52.69 9.10 19.58
CA TYR A 27 -51.90 7.96 19.10
C TYR A 27 -51.17 8.30 17.79
N PHE A 28 -51.86 8.87 16.80
CA PHE A 28 -51.26 9.24 15.53
C PHE A 28 -50.15 10.30 15.68
N HIS A 29 -50.30 11.23 16.61
CA HIS A 29 -49.27 12.22 16.90
C HIS A 29 -48.04 11.64 17.62
N ALA A 30 -48.23 10.65 18.50
CA ALA A 30 -47.14 9.93 19.15
C ALA A 30 -46.38 9.04 18.15
N ASP A 31 -47.11 8.29 17.34
CA ASP A 31 -46.57 7.40 16.29
C ASP A 31 -45.73 8.20 15.29
N GLY A 32 -46.25 9.34 14.79
CA GLY A 32 -45.49 10.21 13.89
C GLY A 32 -44.26 10.89 14.51
N LYS A 33 -44.13 10.96 15.84
CA LYS A 33 -42.89 11.42 16.52
C LYS A 33 -41.88 10.28 16.64
N ILE A 34 -42.35 9.07 16.92
CA ILE A 34 -41.55 7.85 16.98
C ILE A 34 -40.95 7.58 15.59
N ASP A 35 -41.75 7.64 14.54
CA ASP A 35 -41.32 7.46 13.15
C ASP A 35 -40.21 8.43 12.76
N LYS A 36 -40.36 9.73 13.04
CA LYS A 36 -39.34 10.74 12.73
C LYS A 36 -38.01 10.49 13.45
N LEU A 37 -38.07 10.01 14.68
CA LEU A 37 -36.87 9.67 15.44
C LEU A 37 -36.24 8.36 14.97
N ALA A 38 -37.06 7.39 14.56
CA ALA A 38 -36.61 6.14 13.96
C ALA A 38 -35.93 6.38 12.60
N ASP A 39 -36.50 7.24 11.75
CA ASP A 39 -35.90 7.67 10.49
C ASP A 39 -34.55 8.37 10.72
N TYR A 40 -34.49 9.29 11.69
CA TYR A 40 -33.25 9.96 12.07
C TYR A 40 -32.18 8.97 12.58
N MET A 41 -32.58 7.94 13.31
CA MET A 41 -31.67 6.87 13.75
C MET A 41 -31.17 6.02 12.58
N ALA A 42 -32.03 5.68 11.63
CA ALA A 42 -31.65 4.93 10.44
C ALA A 42 -30.62 5.69 9.57
N ASP A 43 -30.78 7.01 9.46
CA ASP A 43 -29.81 7.86 8.77
C ASP A 43 -28.46 7.93 9.51
N LEU A 44 -28.49 8.06 10.84
CA LEU A 44 -27.28 7.98 11.66
C LEU A 44 -26.58 6.62 11.52
N GLU A 45 -27.33 5.52 11.43
CA GLU A 45 -26.77 4.18 11.21
C GLU A 45 -26.04 4.05 9.87
N ARG A 46 -26.63 4.57 8.79
CA ARG A 46 -25.97 4.58 7.47
C ARG A 46 -24.68 5.39 7.52
N GLU A 47 -24.73 6.61 8.04
CA GLU A 47 -23.53 7.44 8.15
C GLU A 47 -22.43 6.77 8.98
N LEU A 48 -22.80 6.05 10.04
CA LEU A 48 -21.87 5.38 10.92
C LEU A 48 -21.26 4.16 10.22
N SER A 49 -22.04 3.42 9.45
CA SER A 49 -21.57 2.32 8.60
C SER A 49 -20.55 2.80 7.56
N ASP A 50 -20.85 3.89 6.85
CA ASP A 50 -19.96 4.47 5.85
C ASP A 50 -18.64 4.96 6.47
N LYS A 51 -18.74 5.68 7.59
CA LYS A 51 -17.56 6.14 8.35
C LYS A 51 -16.74 4.95 8.86
N GLN A 52 -17.38 3.86 9.33
CA GLN A 52 -16.69 2.65 9.76
C GLN A 52 -15.94 1.97 8.60
N ALA A 53 -16.57 1.83 7.44
CA ALA A 53 -15.93 1.28 6.25
C ALA A 53 -14.71 2.12 5.84
N SER A 54 -14.85 3.45 5.83
CA SER A 54 -13.73 4.35 5.52
C SER A 54 -12.57 4.27 6.52
N ALA A 55 -12.87 4.08 7.82
CA ALA A 55 -11.87 3.90 8.86
C ALA A 55 -11.13 2.57 8.72
N GLN A 56 -11.84 1.47 8.43
CA GLN A 56 -11.23 0.16 8.20
C GLN A 56 -10.30 0.16 6.99
N LEU A 57 -10.68 0.83 5.89
CA LEU A 57 -9.83 0.97 4.72
C LEU A 57 -8.54 1.74 5.06
N LEU A 58 -8.68 2.88 5.75
CA LEU A 58 -7.53 3.69 6.15
C LEU A 58 -6.63 2.96 7.15
N GLU A 59 -7.19 2.16 8.05
CA GLU A 59 -6.45 1.30 8.98
C GLU A 59 -5.60 0.27 8.24
N ARG A 60 -6.17 -0.42 7.25
CA ARG A 60 -5.43 -1.35 6.39
C ARG A 60 -4.25 -0.67 5.68
N GLU A 61 -4.48 0.51 5.12
CA GLU A 61 -3.41 1.27 4.47
C GLU A 61 -2.30 1.71 5.43
N VAL A 62 -2.65 2.05 6.68
CA VAL A 62 -1.68 2.38 7.73
C VAL A 62 -0.90 1.14 8.15
N THR A 63 -1.56 -0.01 8.30
CA THR A 63 -0.88 -1.27 8.65
C THR A 63 0.07 -1.73 7.55
N ASP A 64 -0.36 -1.63 6.28
CA ASP A 64 0.49 -1.98 5.13
C ASP A 64 1.67 -1.02 5.00
N GLY A 65 1.45 0.27 5.21
CA GLY A 65 2.51 1.28 5.24
C GLY A 65 3.52 1.01 6.36
N ARG A 66 3.06 0.66 7.57
CA ARG A 66 3.93 0.28 8.69
C ARG A 66 4.73 -0.98 8.39
N ARG A 67 4.11 -2.01 7.81
CA ARG A 67 4.83 -3.24 7.40
C ARG A 67 5.95 -2.90 6.42
N ARG A 68 5.66 -2.07 5.40
CA ARG A 68 6.68 -1.66 4.43
C ARG A 68 7.81 -0.85 5.06
N CYS A 69 7.54 -0.02 6.07
CA CYS A 69 8.59 0.66 6.82
C CYS A 69 9.52 -0.31 7.56
N ILE A 70 8.98 -1.36 8.18
CA ILE A 70 9.77 -2.39 8.87
C ILE A 70 10.65 -3.14 7.87
N GLU A 71 10.08 -3.56 6.73
CA GLU A 71 10.85 -4.23 5.66
C GLU A 71 12.01 -3.34 5.16
N LEU A 72 11.75 -2.04 4.94
CA LEU A 72 12.79 -1.10 4.51
C LEU A 72 13.87 -0.90 5.58
N GLU A 73 13.49 -0.88 6.86
CA GLU A 73 14.43 -0.77 7.98
C GLU A 73 15.35 -1.99 8.08
N GLU A 74 14.79 -3.20 7.92
CA GLU A 74 15.56 -4.44 7.83
C GLU A 74 16.52 -4.45 6.63
N GLU A 75 16.06 -3.99 5.46
CA GLU A 75 16.91 -3.85 4.27
C GLU A 75 18.05 -2.84 4.49
N ILE A 76 17.78 -1.71 5.15
CA ILE A 76 18.79 -0.71 5.50
C ILE A 76 19.81 -1.29 6.47
N ASP A 77 19.37 -2.02 7.49
CA ASP A 77 20.26 -2.67 8.46
C ASP A 77 21.15 -3.73 7.81
N GLN A 78 20.62 -4.49 6.87
CA GLN A 78 21.40 -5.45 6.10
C GLN A 78 22.48 -4.75 5.26
N VAL A 79 22.13 -3.67 4.56
CA VAL A 79 23.11 -2.87 3.79
C VAL A 79 24.15 -2.23 4.72
N ASN A 80 23.75 -1.78 5.92
CA ASN A 80 24.69 -1.22 6.90
C ASN A 80 25.68 -2.27 7.42
N LYS A 81 25.26 -3.52 7.62
CA LYS A 81 26.17 -4.63 7.96
C LYS A 81 27.17 -4.88 6.84
N GLU A 82 26.70 -4.95 5.60
CA GLU A 82 27.57 -5.11 4.42
C GLU A 82 28.60 -3.97 4.29
N ILE A 83 28.17 -2.73 4.55
CA ILE A 83 29.08 -1.57 4.59
C ILE A 83 30.07 -1.69 5.75
N GLY A 84 29.62 -2.11 6.94
CA GLY A 84 30.46 -2.28 8.12
C GLY A 84 31.58 -3.30 7.91
N GLU A 85 31.24 -4.46 7.35
CA GLU A 85 32.20 -5.51 6.98
C GLU A 85 33.24 -5.01 5.98
N ALA A 86 32.80 -4.32 4.93
CA ALA A 86 33.70 -3.81 3.91
C ALA A 86 34.50 -2.57 4.35
N CYS A 87 34.07 -1.85 5.41
CA CYS A 87 34.77 -0.67 5.92
C CYS A 87 35.86 -1.00 6.96
N SER A 88 35.78 -2.14 7.65
CA SER A 88 36.79 -2.60 8.62
C SER A 88 38.20 -2.74 8.00
N ASP A 89 38.28 -2.91 6.68
CA ASP A 89 39.53 -3.12 5.93
C ASP A 89 40.23 -1.83 5.44
N ARG A 90 39.73 -0.64 5.80
CA ARG A 90 40.20 0.66 5.27
C ARG A 90 41.21 1.37 6.18
N ASN A 91 42.48 1.18 5.86
CA ASN A 91 43.55 2.15 6.14
C ASN A 91 44.24 2.49 4.81
N GLU A 92 43.80 3.56 4.14
CA GLU A 92 44.59 4.37 3.17
C GLU A 92 43.72 5.48 2.53
N THR A 93 43.34 6.51 3.30
CA THR A 93 42.25 7.42 2.89
C THR A 93 42.68 8.80 2.38
N SER A 94 43.96 9.19 2.41
CA SER A 94 44.33 10.58 2.05
C SER A 94 44.80 10.77 0.61
N ARG A 95 45.45 9.76 0.00
CA ARG A 95 46.00 9.86 -1.37
C ARG A 95 44.97 9.50 -2.46
N ALA A 96 44.11 8.53 -2.18
CA ALA A 96 43.05 8.13 -3.11
C ALA A 96 41.97 9.22 -3.25
N GLN A 97 41.61 9.89 -2.15
CA GLN A 97 40.57 10.91 -2.12
C GLN A 97 40.98 12.18 -2.89
N ARG A 98 42.25 12.62 -2.78
CA ARG A 98 42.80 13.73 -3.56
C ARG A 98 42.84 13.48 -5.07
N ARG A 99 42.84 12.20 -5.50
CA ARG A 99 42.79 11.80 -6.92
C ARG A 99 41.37 11.64 -7.45
N ALA A 100 40.36 11.60 -6.58
CA ALA A 100 38.97 11.41 -6.99
C ALA A 100 38.29 12.73 -7.40
N GLU A 101 38.58 13.84 -6.70
CA GLU A 101 37.97 15.16 -6.97
C GLU A 101 38.14 15.67 -8.42
N PRO A 102 39.34 15.56 -9.06
CA PRO A 102 39.50 16.03 -10.44
C PRO A 102 38.62 15.25 -11.43
N ILE A 103 38.39 13.97 -11.15
CA ILE A 103 37.70 13.04 -12.05
C ILE A 103 36.19 13.28 -12.01
N GLU A 104 35.63 13.60 -10.85
CA GLU A 104 34.21 13.98 -10.73
C GLU A 104 33.92 15.28 -11.50
N ASN A 105 34.83 16.26 -11.45
CA ASN A 105 34.69 17.49 -12.24
C ASN A 105 34.81 17.22 -13.75
N LEU A 106 35.68 16.30 -14.16
CA LEU A 106 35.83 15.90 -15.55
C LEU A 106 34.61 15.14 -16.09
N LYS A 107 33.87 14.40 -15.25
CA LYS A 107 32.62 13.72 -15.63
C LYS A 107 31.48 14.69 -15.99
N GLN A 108 31.58 15.97 -15.63
CA GLN A 108 30.60 16.98 -16.02
C GLN A 108 30.70 17.37 -17.50
N PHE A 109 31.84 17.08 -18.15
CA PHE A 109 32.00 17.36 -19.58
C PHE A 109 31.24 16.33 -20.44
N PRO A 110 30.48 16.77 -21.44
CA PRO A 110 29.74 15.87 -22.32
C PRO A 110 30.70 14.98 -23.11
N GLY A 111 30.45 13.67 -23.11
CA GLY A 111 31.26 12.66 -23.80
C GLY A 111 32.40 12.04 -22.97
N VAL A 112 32.51 12.38 -21.68
CA VAL A 112 33.42 11.69 -20.73
C VAL A 112 32.64 10.59 -20.00
N TYR A 113 33.04 9.33 -20.19
CA TYR A 113 32.37 8.19 -19.55
C TYR A 113 32.90 7.93 -18.13
N GLY A 114 34.20 8.16 -17.89
CA GLY A 114 34.85 7.97 -16.60
C GLY A 114 36.07 7.04 -16.67
N ARG A 115 36.55 6.59 -15.51
CA ARG A 115 37.70 5.68 -15.44
C ARG A 115 37.32 4.26 -15.83
N LEU A 116 38.27 3.51 -16.39
CA LEU A 116 38.04 2.11 -16.76
C LEU A 116 37.57 1.24 -15.58
N ILE A 117 38.07 1.47 -14.36
CA ILE A 117 37.61 0.76 -13.14
C ILE A 117 36.13 1.01 -12.80
N ASP A 118 35.60 2.21 -13.13
CA ASP A 118 34.20 2.55 -12.88
C ASP A 118 33.29 1.88 -13.93
N LEU A 119 33.80 1.61 -15.13
CA LEU A 119 33.03 1.17 -16.31
C LEU A 119 32.94 -0.35 -16.49
N CYS A 120 33.76 -1.11 -15.78
CA CYS A 120 33.77 -2.58 -15.88
C CYS A 120 33.73 -3.22 -14.48
N GLU A 121 33.42 -4.52 -14.43
CA GLU A 121 33.38 -5.31 -13.19
C GLU A 121 33.85 -6.75 -13.42
N PRO A 122 34.60 -7.35 -12.51
CA PRO A 122 34.87 -8.80 -12.54
C PRO A 122 33.56 -9.60 -12.46
N THR A 123 33.42 -10.62 -13.30
CA THR A 123 32.27 -11.56 -13.21
C THR A 123 32.26 -12.37 -11.91
N HIS A 124 33.43 -12.65 -11.33
CA HIS A 124 33.57 -13.38 -10.07
C HIS A 124 34.79 -12.89 -9.28
N LYS A 125 34.71 -12.90 -7.94
CA LYS A 125 35.77 -12.40 -7.03
C LYS A 125 37.14 -13.04 -7.27
N ARG A 126 37.16 -14.33 -7.65
CA ARG A 126 38.40 -15.06 -8.02
C ARG A 126 39.21 -14.42 -9.13
N PHE A 127 38.58 -13.65 -10.02
CA PHE A 127 39.25 -13.02 -11.16
C PHE A 127 39.64 -11.56 -10.90
N GLN A 128 39.30 -11.01 -9.74
CA GLN A 128 39.62 -9.63 -9.36
C GLN A 128 41.12 -9.36 -9.46
N MET A 129 41.95 -10.27 -8.94
CA MET A 129 43.41 -10.16 -8.99
C MET A 129 43.94 -10.20 -10.43
N VAL A 130 43.42 -11.12 -11.24
CA VAL A 130 43.76 -11.28 -12.66
C VAL A 130 43.48 -10.00 -13.44
N ILE A 131 42.27 -9.48 -13.32
CA ILE A 131 41.82 -8.28 -14.02
C ILE A 131 42.63 -7.06 -13.57
N THR A 132 42.85 -6.92 -12.26
CA THR A 132 43.68 -5.85 -11.69
C THR A 132 45.10 -5.87 -12.26
N LYS A 133 45.69 -7.06 -12.42
CA LYS A 133 47.03 -7.21 -12.98
C LYS A 133 47.10 -6.89 -14.47
N VAL A 134 46.10 -7.33 -15.23
CA VAL A 134 46.05 -7.13 -16.69
C VAL A 134 45.79 -5.68 -17.04
N LEU A 135 44.83 -5.03 -16.37
CA LEU A 135 44.52 -3.63 -16.57
C LEU A 135 45.63 -2.73 -16.05
N GLY A 136 46.24 -3.05 -14.90
CA GLY A 136 47.45 -2.38 -14.41
C GLY A 136 47.28 -0.86 -14.31
N ARG A 137 48.06 -0.10 -15.10
CA ARG A 137 47.97 1.38 -15.17
C ARG A 137 46.70 1.85 -15.88
N ASN A 138 46.15 1.05 -16.78
CA ASN A 138 44.96 1.40 -17.55
C ASN A 138 43.68 1.40 -16.70
N MET A 139 43.72 0.91 -15.45
CA MET A 139 42.57 1.02 -14.52
C MET A 139 42.15 2.47 -14.25
N ASP A 140 43.13 3.37 -14.14
CA ASP A 140 42.90 4.80 -13.89
C ASP A 140 42.70 5.60 -15.19
N SER A 141 42.83 4.96 -16.36
CA SER A 141 42.65 5.66 -17.63
C SER A 141 41.19 6.06 -17.85
N ILE A 142 40.99 7.30 -18.31
CA ILE A 142 39.69 7.93 -18.53
C ILE A 142 39.23 7.66 -19.96
N VAL A 143 38.06 7.02 -20.11
CA VAL A 143 37.45 6.71 -21.40
C VAL A 143 36.59 7.90 -21.86
N VAL A 144 36.81 8.32 -23.10
CA VAL A 144 36.16 9.49 -23.72
C VAL A 144 35.63 9.12 -25.10
N GLU A 145 34.49 9.67 -25.51
CA GLU A 145 33.87 9.40 -26.81
C GLU A 145 34.75 9.87 -27.98
N ARG A 146 35.20 11.13 -27.94
CA ARG A 146 35.90 11.80 -29.04
C ARG A 146 37.21 12.46 -28.63
N GLU A 147 38.16 12.56 -29.56
CA GLU A 147 39.44 13.26 -29.35
C GLU A 147 39.26 14.75 -28.99
N THR A 148 38.27 15.43 -29.59
CA THR A 148 37.99 16.85 -29.33
C THR A 148 37.65 17.12 -27.85
N THR A 149 36.95 16.17 -27.21
CA THR A 149 36.63 16.23 -25.79
C THR A 149 37.89 16.04 -24.94
N VAL A 150 38.80 15.15 -25.35
CA VAL A 150 40.10 14.95 -24.67
C VAL A 150 40.91 16.24 -24.63
N GLN A 151 40.99 16.99 -25.73
CA GLN A 151 41.73 18.25 -25.78
C GLN A 151 41.15 19.30 -24.81
N SER A 152 39.82 19.33 -24.68
CA SER A 152 39.11 20.22 -23.75
C SER A 152 39.38 19.82 -22.29
N CYS A 153 39.30 18.53 -21.98
CA CYS A 153 39.64 17.99 -20.65
C CYS A 153 41.11 18.27 -20.28
N LEU A 154 42.05 18.11 -21.21
CA LEU A 154 43.47 18.39 -20.97
C LEU A 154 43.73 19.87 -20.70
N ARG A 155 43.01 20.78 -21.36
CA ARG A 155 43.12 22.23 -21.10
C ARG A 155 42.64 22.55 -19.68
N TYR A 156 41.46 22.03 -19.32
CA TYR A 156 40.90 22.18 -17.98
C TYR A 156 41.84 21.63 -16.90
N MET A 157 42.42 20.44 -17.10
CA MET A 157 43.37 19.86 -16.15
C MET A 157 44.64 20.70 -15.95
N LYS A 158 45.15 21.34 -17.02
CA LYS A 158 46.31 22.23 -16.94
C LYS A 158 45.99 23.51 -16.18
N GLU A 159 44.82 24.09 -16.40
CA GLU A 159 44.35 25.31 -15.70
C GLU A 159 44.25 25.08 -14.19
N HIS A 160 43.70 23.92 -13.79
CA HIS A 160 43.55 23.54 -12.39
C HIS A 160 44.77 22.85 -11.77
N ARG A 161 45.86 22.69 -12.52
CA ARG A 161 47.12 22.05 -12.09
C ARG A 161 46.93 20.63 -11.53
N TYR A 162 46.04 19.86 -12.15
CA TYR A 162 45.83 18.45 -11.78
C TYR A 162 47.00 17.54 -12.22
N GLU A 163 47.14 16.38 -11.56
CA GLU A 163 48.15 15.37 -11.93
C GLU A 163 47.91 14.85 -13.37
N PRO A 164 48.98 14.48 -14.10
CA PRO A 164 48.83 13.98 -15.47
C PRO A 164 48.11 12.62 -15.51
N GLU A 165 46.96 12.58 -16.18
CA GLU A 165 46.15 11.37 -16.37
C GLU A 165 46.20 10.86 -17.81
N THR A 166 45.79 9.59 -18.00
CA THR A 166 45.77 8.94 -19.32
C THR A 166 44.34 8.90 -19.87
N PHE A 167 44.15 9.33 -21.12
CA PHE A 167 42.86 9.34 -21.80
C PHE A 167 42.81 8.28 -22.90
N LEU A 168 41.65 7.62 -23.05
CA LEU A 168 41.37 6.61 -24.07
C LEU A 168 40.21 7.09 -24.96
N PRO A 169 40.49 7.76 -26.09
CA PRO A 169 39.47 8.23 -27.03
C PRO A 169 38.92 7.07 -27.88
N LEU A 170 37.61 6.78 -27.80
CA LEU A 170 36.98 5.64 -28.46
C LEU A 170 36.92 5.74 -30.00
N ASP A 171 36.94 6.96 -30.53
CA ASP A 171 36.98 7.25 -31.97
C ASP A 171 38.35 6.90 -32.59
N TYR A 172 39.45 7.24 -31.92
CA TYR A 172 40.80 7.20 -32.47
C TYR A 172 41.64 6.01 -31.97
N ILE A 173 41.22 5.32 -30.91
CA ILE A 173 42.00 4.23 -30.33
C ILE A 173 42.18 3.06 -31.31
N LYS A 174 43.45 2.73 -31.60
CA LYS A 174 43.80 1.57 -32.42
C LYS A 174 43.81 0.33 -31.54
N VAL A 175 42.94 -0.62 -31.86
CA VAL A 175 42.85 -1.91 -31.17
C VAL A 175 43.32 -3.03 -32.09
N THR A 176 44.07 -3.97 -31.55
CA THR A 176 44.32 -5.25 -32.22
C THR A 176 43.10 -6.15 -32.02
N PRO A 177 42.49 -6.68 -33.09
CA PRO A 177 41.36 -7.58 -32.94
C PRO A 177 41.76 -8.85 -32.18
N ILE A 178 40.77 -9.47 -31.53
CA ILE A 178 40.95 -10.76 -30.87
C ILE A 178 41.34 -11.78 -31.93
N ASN A 179 42.42 -12.52 -31.68
CA ASN A 179 42.77 -13.63 -32.56
C ASN A 179 41.83 -14.79 -32.26
N GLU A 180 40.90 -15.07 -33.18
CA GLU A 180 39.89 -16.12 -33.02
C GLU A 180 40.52 -17.52 -32.90
N GLN A 181 41.72 -17.74 -33.43
CA GLN A 181 42.49 -18.98 -33.27
C GLN A 181 42.84 -19.30 -31.81
N LEU A 182 42.88 -18.27 -30.95
CA LEU A 182 43.07 -18.47 -29.51
C LEU A 182 41.81 -19.04 -28.82
N ARG A 183 40.65 -19.04 -29.47
CA ARG A 183 39.46 -19.75 -28.96
C ARG A 183 39.62 -21.26 -29.07
N GLU A 184 40.40 -21.76 -30.03
CA GLU A 184 40.74 -23.19 -30.10
C GLU A 184 41.58 -23.61 -28.90
N LEU A 185 42.41 -22.71 -28.36
CA LEU A 185 43.14 -22.91 -27.10
C LEU A 185 42.24 -22.84 -25.85
N GLN A 186 40.98 -22.40 -25.95
CA GLN A 186 39.99 -22.53 -24.86
C GLN A 186 39.54 -23.99 -24.67
N GLU A 187 39.78 -24.88 -25.62
CA GLU A 187 39.50 -26.32 -25.45
C GLU A 187 40.45 -26.99 -24.44
N LEU A 188 41.60 -26.35 -24.15
CA LEU A 188 42.44 -26.72 -23.02
C LEU A 188 41.69 -26.40 -21.72
N LYS A 189 41.57 -27.39 -20.83
CA LYS A 189 40.92 -27.21 -19.53
C LYS A 189 41.51 -25.99 -18.81
N ASN A 190 40.62 -25.05 -18.46
CA ASN A 190 40.87 -23.89 -17.59
C ASN A 190 41.60 -22.69 -18.22
N VAL A 191 41.57 -22.53 -19.55
CA VAL A 191 42.03 -21.29 -20.23
C VAL A 191 40.84 -20.45 -20.68
N LYS A 192 40.83 -19.16 -20.34
CA LYS A 192 39.79 -18.21 -20.79
C LYS A 192 40.40 -16.89 -21.25
N PHE A 193 39.70 -16.11 -22.08
CA PHE A 193 40.11 -14.75 -22.35
C PHE A 193 39.78 -13.86 -21.17
N VAL A 194 40.68 -12.96 -20.80
CA VAL A 194 40.44 -11.99 -19.71
C VAL A 194 39.21 -11.12 -20.01
N LEU A 195 39.00 -10.76 -21.29
CA LEU A 195 37.85 -9.97 -21.72
C LEU A 195 36.51 -10.67 -21.44
N ASP A 196 36.44 -12.00 -21.57
CA ASP A 196 35.23 -12.80 -21.31
C ASP A 196 34.89 -12.87 -19.81
N VAL A 197 35.86 -12.58 -18.95
CA VAL A 197 35.71 -12.63 -17.49
C VAL A 197 35.35 -11.27 -16.88
N ILE A 198 35.26 -10.24 -17.71
CA ILE A 198 34.90 -8.88 -17.34
C ILE A 198 33.48 -8.61 -17.82
N LYS A 199 32.64 -8.06 -16.96
CA LYS A 199 31.33 -7.51 -17.29
C LYS A 199 31.48 -6.04 -17.68
N TYR A 200 30.98 -5.68 -18.86
CA TYR A 200 31.07 -4.32 -19.40
C TYR A 200 29.97 -4.07 -20.44
N ASP A 201 29.75 -2.81 -20.78
CA ASP A 201 28.85 -2.38 -21.85
C ASP A 201 29.58 -2.31 -23.21
N ASN A 202 28.91 -2.69 -24.30
CA ASN A 202 29.48 -2.82 -25.63
C ASN A 202 30.10 -1.51 -26.15
N GLN A 203 29.58 -0.35 -25.73
CA GLN A 203 30.18 0.96 -26.03
C GLN A 203 31.65 1.08 -25.58
N TYR A 204 32.06 0.35 -24.53
CA TYR A 204 33.41 0.39 -23.98
C TYR A 204 34.32 -0.73 -24.50
N TYR A 205 33.83 -1.57 -25.43
CA TYR A 205 34.55 -2.73 -25.96
C TYR A 205 35.95 -2.36 -26.47
N LYS A 206 36.08 -1.26 -27.22
CA LYS A 206 37.38 -0.81 -27.76
C LYS A 206 38.37 -0.44 -26.64
N ALA A 207 37.92 0.26 -25.61
CA ALA A 207 38.79 0.65 -24.49
C ALA A 207 39.28 -0.57 -23.70
N LEU A 208 38.40 -1.54 -23.46
CA LEU A 208 38.76 -2.79 -22.78
C LEU A 208 39.64 -3.69 -23.65
N LEU A 209 39.37 -3.78 -24.95
CA LEU A 209 40.22 -4.52 -25.88
C LEU A 209 41.62 -3.92 -25.97
N TYR A 210 41.75 -2.60 -25.93
CA TYR A 210 43.06 -1.93 -25.83
C TYR A 210 43.78 -2.27 -24.52
N ALA A 211 43.07 -2.22 -23.39
CA ALA A 211 43.68 -2.44 -22.08
C ALA A 211 44.04 -3.92 -21.81
N CYS A 212 43.14 -4.84 -22.14
CA CYS A 212 43.31 -6.27 -21.95
C CYS A 212 44.14 -6.90 -23.08
N GLY A 213 43.89 -6.51 -24.33
CA GLY A 213 44.41 -7.17 -25.51
C GLY A 213 44.02 -8.65 -25.57
N ASN A 214 44.83 -9.45 -26.27
CA ASN A 214 44.67 -10.91 -26.34
C ASN A 214 45.28 -11.59 -25.10
N ALA A 215 44.87 -11.15 -23.91
CA ALA A 215 45.32 -11.72 -22.64
C ALA A 215 44.46 -12.94 -22.26
N LEU A 216 45.13 -14.00 -21.80
CA LEU A 216 44.52 -15.24 -21.37
C LEU A 216 44.66 -15.41 -19.85
N VAL A 217 43.68 -16.02 -19.21
CA VAL A 217 43.72 -16.43 -17.79
C VAL A 217 43.86 -17.94 -17.67
N CYS A 218 44.71 -18.37 -16.73
CA CYS A 218 44.93 -19.76 -16.35
C CYS A 218 44.85 -19.92 -14.83
N ASP A 219 44.60 -21.14 -14.35
CA ASP A 219 44.50 -21.41 -12.91
C ASP A 219 45.87 -21.49 -12.23
N ASN A 220 46.85 -22.16 -12.86
CA ASN A 220 48.17 -22.39 -12.29
C ASN A 220 49.27 -21.59 -12.99
N ASP A 221 50.33 -21.28 -12.24
CA ASP A 221 51.50 -20.54 -12.74
C ASP A 221 52.32 -21.36 -13.76
N ASP A 222 52.43 -22.68 -13.55
CA ASP A 222 53.15 -23.57 -14.47
C ASP A 222 52.42 -23.72 -15.80
N ASP A 223 51.09 -23.87 -15.75
CA ASP A 223 50.25 -23.93 -16.95
C ASP A 223 50.28 -22.58 -17.70
N ALA A 224 50.25 -21.47 -16.96
CA ALA A 224 50.38 -20.14 -17.53
C ALA A 224 51.74 -19.94 -18.24
N ARG A 225 52.84 -20.45 -17.66
CA ARG A 225 54.17 -20.39 -18.27
C ARG A 225 54.25 -21.22 -19.55
N LYS A 226 53.78 -22.47 -19.51
CA LYS A 226 53.73 -23.36 -20.68
C LYS A 226 52.92 -22.75 -21.80
N LEU A 227 51.76 -22.17 -21.49
CA LEU A 227 50.91 -21.54 -22.48
C LEU A 227 51.55 -20.26 -23.06
N ALA A 228 52.24 -19.47 -22.24
CA ALA A 228 52.86 -18.22 -22.68
C ALA A 228 54.04 -18.42 -23.64
N TYR A 229 54.86 -19.46 -23.42
CA TYR A 229 56.15 -19.62 -24.10
C TYR A 229 56.38 -20.96 -24.80
N GLU A 230 55.67 -22.04 -24.43
CA GLU A 230 55.97 -23.42 -24.89
C GLU A 230 54.89 -24.00 -25.82
N SER A 231 53.66 -23.49 -25.82
CA SER A 231 52.51 -24.02 -26.59
C SER A 231 52.47 -23.66 -28.08
N GLY A 232 53.62 -23.30 -28.69
CA GLY A 232 53.71 -23.06 -30.14
C GLY A 232 54.72 -21.98 -30.53
N SER A 233 54.76 -21.62 -31.82
CA SER A 233 55.68 -20.59 -32.34
C SER A 233 55.33 -19.17 -31.89
N GLN A 234 54.08 -18.94 -31.47
CA GLN A 234 53.57 -17.62 -31.11
C GLN A 234 53.48 -17.45 -29.59
N LYS A 235 53.99 -16.32 -29.09
CA LYS A 235 53.98 -16.01 -27.65
C LYS A 235 52.68 -15.30 -27.25
N TYR A 236 52.12 -15.66 -26.11
CA TYR A 236 50.86 -15.12 -25.59
C TYR A 236 51.04 -14.37 -24.28
N LYS A 237 50.15 -13.39 -24.03
CA LYS A 237 50.10 -12.70 -22.74
C LYS A 237 49.18 -13.52 -21.85
N VAL A 238 49.71 -14.12 -20.79
CA VAL A 238 48.97 -15.05 -19.93
C VAL A 238 49.09 -14.59 -18.48
N VAL A 239 48.01 -14.69 -17.72
CA VAL A 239 47.95 -14.36 -16.30
C VAL A 239 47.38 -15.53 -15.51
N SER A 240 48.05 -15.90 -14.44
CA SER A 240 47.57 -16.91 -13.50
C SER A 240 46.55 -16.31 -12.52
N LEU A 241 45.64 -17.13 -11.98
CA LEU A 241 44.75 -16.76 -10.87
C LEU A 241 45.53 -16.21 -9.65
N ASN A 242 46.78 -16.66 -9.46
CA ASN A 242 47.66 -16.18 -8.39
C ASN A 242 48.19 -14.75 -8.62
N GLY A 243 47.92 -14.15 -9.79
CA GLY A 243 48.32 -12.77 -10.12
C GLY A 243 49.71 -12.63 -10.75
N THR A 244 50.34 -13.75 -11.14
CA THR A 244 51.56 -13.77 -11.94
C THR A 244 51.24 -13.49 -13.40
N LEU A 245 51.81 -12.43 -13.98
CA LEU A 245 51.63 -12.05 -15.38
C LEU A 245 52.87 -12.43 -16.20
N PHE A 246 52.64 -13.13 -17.30
CA PHE A 246 53.62 -13.50 -18.32
C PHE A 246 53.34 -12.67 -19.59
N ASN A 247 54.26 -11.79 -19.96
CA ASN A 247 54.14 -10.99 -21.18
C ASN A 247 54.76 -11.69 -22.39
N LYS A 248 54.25 -11.37 -23.59
CA LYS A 248 54.80 -11.85 -24.87
C LYS A 248 56.30 -11.54 -25.04
N SER A 249 56.75 -10.44 -24.45
CA SER A 249 58.15 -9.98 -24.49
C SER A 249 59.08 -10.76 -23.55
N GLY A 250 58.59 -11.75 -22.79
CA GLY A 250 59.40 -12.51 -21.83
C GLY A 250 59.48 -11.87 -20.44
N ILE A 251 58.82 -10.74 -20.20
CA ILE A 251 58.79 -10.09 -18.88
C ILE A 251 57.80 -10.82 -17.99
N LEU A 252 58.26 -11.24 -16.80
CA LEU A 252 57.42 -11.81 -15.74
C LEU A 252 57.14 -10.74 -14.69
N SER A 253 55.91 -10.69 -14.20
CA SER A 253 55.51 -9.77 -13.14
C SER A 253 54.65 -10.49 -12.10
N GLY A 254 55.27 -10.90 -11.00
CA GLY A 254 54.60 -11.45 -9.81
C GLY A 254 54.53 -10.42 -8.67
N GLY A 255 53.85 -10.76 -7.57
CA GLY A 255 53.80 -9.95 -6.35
C GLY A 255 52.38 -9.69 -5.84
N GLU A 256 52.28 -9.39 -4.54
CA GLU A 256 51.01 -9.24 -3.83
C GLU A 256 50.33 -7.90 -4.16
N LEU A 257 49.24 -7.95 -4.93
CA LEU A 257 48.47 -6.77 -5.37
C LEU A 257 47.28 -6.43 -4.46
N LYS A 258 47.30 -6.84 -3.19
CA LYS A 258 46.19 -6.64 -2.23
C LYS A 258 45.67 -5.20 -2.21
N ALA A 259 46.56 -4.20 -2.23
CA ALA A 259 46.18 -2.79 -2.21
C ALA A 259 45.37 -2.33 -3.45
N ARG A 260 45.67 -2.86 -4.65
CA ARG A 260 44.92 -2.52 -5.87
C ARG A 260 43.65 -3.35 -6.02
N GLY A 261 43.63 -4.58 -5.51
CA GLY A 261 42.42 -5.41 -5.44
C GLY A 261 41.31 -4.73 -4.63
N LYS A 262 41.66 -4.09 -3.50
CA LYS A 262 40.71 -3.36 -2.64
C LYS A 262 39.88 -2.28 -3.35
N ARG A 263 40.36 -1.71 -4.46
CA ARG A 263 39.63 -0.65 -5.20
C ARG A 263 38.33 -1.15 -5.82
N TRP A 264 38.23 -2.44 -6.14
CA TRP A 264 36.97 -3.03 -6.59
C TRP A 264 35.95 -3.13 -5.45
N ASP A 265 36.42 -3.38 -4.23
CA ASP A 265 35.57 -3.39 -3.03
C ASP A 265 35.09 -1.98 -2.68
N GLU A 266 35.88 -0.93 -2.97
CA GLU A 266 35.45 0.46 -2.83
C GLU A 266 34.30 0.83 -3.76
N LYS A 267 34.35 0.41 -5.03
CA LYS A 267 33.25 0.62 -5.97
C LYS A 267 31.98 -0.09 -5.49
N HIS A 268 32.12 -1.30 -4.95
CA HIS A 268 31.01 -2.03 -4.36
C HIS A 268 30.44 -1.29 -3.13
N LEU A 269 31.29 -0.75 -2.27
CA LEU A 269 30.89 0.11 -1.14
C LEU A 269 30.12 1.36 -1.58
N ASP A 270 30.55 2.04 -2.62
CA ASP A 270 29.85 3.22 -3.14
C ASP A 270 28.49 2.84 -3.74
N ALA A 271 28.39 1.70 -4.43
CA ALA A 271 27.11 1.16 -4.88
C ALA A 271 26.17 0.82 -3.70
N LEU A 272 26.70 0.24 -2.62
CA LEU A 272 25.94 -0.03 -1.40
C LEU A 272 25.48 1.26 -0.71
N ARG A 273 26.31 2.31 -0.70
CA ARG A 273 25.93 3.64 -0.17
C ARG A 273 24.79 4.25 -0.98
N ILE A 274 24.87 4.23 -2.31
CA ILE A 274 23.79 4.72 -3.19
C ILE A 274 22.50 3.92 -2.95
N ARG A 275 22.60 2.59 -2.80
CA ARG A 275 21.45 1.75 -2.48
C ARG A 275 20.84 2.12 -1.13
N LYS A 276 21.67 2.34 -0.11
CA LYS A 276 21.23 2.79 1.22
C LYS A 276 20.47 4.11 1.14
N ASP A 277 21.01 5.08 0.40
CA ASP A 277 20.39 6.40 0.28
C ASP A 277 19.02 6.31 -0.41
N LYS A 278 18.89 5.49 -1.47
CA LYS A 278 17.60 5.21 -2.11
C LYS A 278 16.58 4.57 -1.16
N LEU A 279 17.00 3.54 -0.42
CA LEU A 279 16.13 2.90 0.58
C LEU A 279 15.71 3.88 1.68
N PHE A 280 16.61 4.78 2.09
CA PHE A 280 16.34 5.79 3.10
C PHE A 280 15.35 6.87 2.60
N ASP A 281 15.45 7.24 1.32
CA ASP A 281 14.50 8.15 0.69
C ASP A 281 13.11 7.51 0.55
N GLU A 282 13.03 6.24 0.13
CA GLU A 282 11.78 5.48 0.13
C GLU A 282 11.17 5.38 1.54
N TYR A 283 11.98 5.10 2.56
CA TYR A 283 11.54 5.07 3.96
C TYR A 283 10.96 6.41 4.41
N LYS A 284 11.65 7.52 4.09
CA LYS A 284 11.16 8.88 4.39
C LYS A 284 9.85 9.18 3.68
N GLU A 285 9.67 8.78 2.43
CA GLU A 285 8.41 8.98 1.70
C GLU A 285 7.26 8.21 2.34
N GLN A 286 7.49 6.98 2.77
CA GLN A 286 6.46 6.20 3.48
C GLN A 286 6.12 6.80 4.85
N GLN A 287 7.09 7.29 5.60
CA GLN A 287 6.85 8.01 6.86
C GLN A 287 6.09 9.34 6.67
N LYS A 288 6.35 10.06 5.58
CA LYS A 288 5.67 11.35 5.28
C LYS A 288 4.19 11.19 4.97
N LYS A 289 3.73 9.99 4.62
CA LYS A 289 2.29 9.69 4.49
C LYS A 289 1.67 9.73 5.88
N LYS A 290 1.28 10.93 6.33
CA LYS A 290 0.61 11.22 7.62
C LYS A 290 -0.83 10.66 7.69
N LYS A 291 -1.03 9.39 7.31
CA LYS A 291 -2.33 8.70 7.39
C LYS A 291 -2.73 8.41 8.84
N ILE A 292 -1.78 8.35 9.76
CA ILE A 292 -2.02 8.12 11.20
C ILE A 292 -2.87 9.26 11.81
N ALA A 293 -2.56 10.52 11.49
CA ALA A 293 -3.32 11.66 12.02
C ALA A 293 -4.75 11.70 11.45
N GLN A 294 -4.92 11.35 10.18
CA GLN A 294 -6.23 11.24 9.54
C GLN A 294 -7.07 10.12 10.16
N LEU A 295 -6.44 8.98 10.47
CA LEU A 295 -7.08 7.84 11.13
C LEU A 295 -7.55 8.22 12.54
N GLN A 296 -6.71 8.85 13.35
CA GLN A 296 -7.09 9.33 14.69
C GLN A 296 -8.24 10.33 14.65
N GLN A 297 -8.22 11.25 13.68
CA GLN A 297 -9.31 12.20 13.49
C GLN A 297 -10.61 11.49 13.12
N LEU A 298 -10.56 10.51 12.22
CA LEU A 298 -11.72 9.76 11.78
C LEU A 298 -12.29 8.87 12.91
N GLU A 299 -11.44 8.24 13.71
CA GLU A 299 -11.82 7.47 14.90
C GLU A 299 -12.53 8.36 15.93
N SER A 300 -12.02 9.58 16.18
CA SER A 300 -12.68 10.52 17.09
C SER A 300 -14.08 10.93 16.60
N ARG A 301 -14.25 11.14 15.30
CA ARG A 301 -15.54 11.43 14.67
C ARG A 301 -16.49 10.23 14.73
N LEU A 302 -15.96 9.03 14.56
CA LEU A 302 -16.72 7.78 14.74
C LEU A 302 -17.21 7.61 16.17
N ARG A 303 -16.34 7.85 17.15
CA ARG A 303 -16.69 7.81 18.57
C ARG A 303 -17.81 8.80 18.89
N TYR A 304 -17.69 10.04 18.40
CA TYR A 304 -18.74 11.05 18.58
C TYR A 304 -20.07 10.63 17.93
N SER A 305 -20.03 10.10 16.70
CA SER A 305 -21.23 9.65 15.99
C SER A 305 -21.91 8.45 16.70
N ARG A 306 -21.12 7.53 17.29
CA ARG A 306 -21.62 6.43 18.13
C ARG A 306 -22.34 6.94 19.37
N THR A 307 -21.71 7.85 20.11
CA THR A 307 -22.35 8.44 21.29
C THR A 307 -23.63 9.19 20.93
N ASN A 308 -23.66 9.91 19.80
CA ASN A 308 -24.88 10.56 19.33
C ASN A 308 -26.00 9.55 19.03
N LYS A 309 -25.67 8.40 18.41
CA LYS A 309 -26.63 7.31 18.17
C LYS A 309 -27.17 6.75 19.49
N GLU A 310 -26.30 6.40 20.43
CA GLU A 310 -26.69 5.88 21.75
C GLU A 310 -27.63 6.86 22.48
N THR A 311 -27.36 8.16 22.41
CA THR A 311 -28.25 9.17 23.02
C THR A 311 -29.59 9.30 22.29
N ALA A 312 -29.65 9.05 20.98
CA ALA A 312 -30.89 9.05 20.21
C ALA A 312 -31.73 7.79 20.51
N GLU A 313 -31.09 6.62 20.59
CA GLU A 313 -31.69 5.35 21.01
C GLU A 313 -32.32 5.46 22.40
N GLU A 314 -31.60 6.03 23.37
CA GLU A 314 -32.11 6.20 24.73
C GLU A 314 -33.29 7.18 24.77
N LYS A 315 -33.27 8.27 23.97
CA LYS A 315 -34.42 9.18 23.84
C LYS A 315 -35.64 8.48 23.26
N LEU A 316 -35.46 7.66 22.24
CA LEU A 316 -36.55 6.89 21.61
C LEU A 316 -37.18 5.93 22.62
N ARG A 317 -36.33 5.19 23.36
CA ARG A 317 -36.77 4.27 24.40
C ARG A 317 -37.56 4.97 25.51
N ILE A 318 -37.05 6.08 26.03
CA ILE A 318 -37.75 6.88 27.05
C ILE A 318 -39.11 7.39 26.54
N LEU A 319 -39.20 7.82 25.28
CA LEU A 319 -40.46 8.26 24.69
C LEU A 319 -41.44 7.09 24.56
N MET A 320 -41.00 5.94 24.09
CA MET A 320 -41.82 4.75 23.94
C MET A 320 -42.34 4.25 25.29
N ASP A 321 -41.50 4.22 26.32
CA ASP A 321 -41.90 3.85 27.69
C ASP A 321 -42.96 4.82 28.25
N LYS A 322 -42.79 6.13 28.02
CA LYS A 322 -43.78 7.14 28.45
C LYS A 322 -45.13 6.97 27.76
N GLU A 323 -45.13 6.76 26.44
CA GLU A 323 -46.35 6.55 25.68
C GLU A 323 -47.03 5.24 26.10
N LEU A 324 -46.27 4.16 26.32
CA LEU A 324 -46.80 2.88 26.82
C LEU A 324 -47.50 3.03 28.18
N VAL A 325 -46.87 3.70 29.14
CA VAL A 325 -47.49 3.98 30.45
C VAL A 325 -48.73 4.86 30.30
N GLY A 326 -48.67 5.85 29.40
CA GLY A 326 -49.81 6.70 29.05
C GLY A 326 -51.00 5.89 28.49
N PHE A 327 -50.74 4.92 27.61
CA PHE A 327 -51.79 4.05 27.07
C PHE A 327 -52.29 3.02 28.08
N GLN A 328 -51.43 2.45 28.92
CA GLN A 328 -51.82 1.54 29.99
C GLN A 328 -52.78 2.22 30.98
N SER A 329 -52.45 3.42 31.46
CA SER A 329 -53.34 4.16 32.37
C SER A 329 -54.69 4.51 31.73
N LYS A 330 -54.72 4.76 30.42
CA LYS A 330 -55.97 4.94 29.66
C LYS A 330 -56.76 3.62 29.57
N LEU A 331 -56.11 2.50 29.31
CA LEU A 331 -56.75 1.18 29.30
C LEU A 331 -57.37 0.87 30.67
N ASP A 332 -56.61 1.04 31.76
CA ASP A 332 -57.08 0.84 33.13
C ASP A 332 -58.29 1.73 33.47
N TYR A 333 -58.35 2.94 32.90
CA TYR A 333 -59.49 3.85 33.08
C TYR A 333 -60.72 3.43 32.26
N TYR A 334 -60.54 2.99 31.01
CA TYR A 334 -61.64 2.69 30.10
C TYR A 334 -62.22 1.29 30.28
N GLU A 335 -61.40 0.30 30.63
CA GLU A 335 -61.79 -1.10 30.81
C GLU A 335 -62.96 -1.30 31.80
N PRO A 336 -62.91 -0.80 33.06
CA PRO A 336 -64.02 -0.96 33.99
C PRO A 336 -65.30 -0.24 33.50
N ARG A 337 -65.14 0.85 32.76
CA ARG A 337 -66.26 1.62 32.22
C ARG A 337 -66.93 0.92 31.04
N ILE A 338 -66.16 0.25 30.19
CA ILE A 338 -66.68 -0.63 29.13
C ILE A 338 -67.44 -1.79 29.77
N ASN A 339 -66.85 -2.45 30.78
CA ASN A 339 -67.49 -3.56 31.49
C ASN A 339 -68.82 -3.15 32.15
N ALA A 340 -68.85 -2.00 32.83
CA ALA A 340 -70.07 -1.46 33.43
C ALA A 340 -71.15 -1.14 32.38
N LEU A 341 -70.75 -0.59 31.23
CA LEU A 341 -71.66 -0.32 30.13
C LEU A 341 -72.20 -1.59 29.47
N GLN A 342 -71.36 -2.61 29.27
CA GLN A 342 -71.78 -3.92 28.77
C GLN A 342 -72.76 -4.59 29.72
N ALA A 343 -72.52 -4.52 31.03
CA ALA A 343 -73.47 -4.99 32.03
C ALA A 343 -74.82 -4.25 31.90
N SER A 344 -74.79 -2.92 31.75
CA SER A 344 -75.99 -2.11 31.59
C SER A 344 -76.72 -2.34 30.25
N ILE A 345 -76.00 -2.69 29.17
CA ILE A 345 -76.60 -3.10 27.89
C ILE A 345 -77.30 -4.45 28.07
N ASN A 346 -76.61 -5.43 28.66
CA ASN A 346 -77.16 -6.75 28.92
C ASN A 346 -78.41 -6.70 29.82
N GLU A 347 -78.43 -5.81 30.82
CA GLU A 347 -79.63 -5.57 31.63
C GLU A 347 -80.78 -4.98 30.82
N ARG A 348 -80.52 -3.98 29.97
CA ARG A 348 -81.55 -3.41 29.09
C ARG A 348 -82.06 -4.43 28.06
N GLU A 349 -81.20 -5.27 27.51
CA GLU A 349 -81.60 -6.37 26.62
C GLU A 349 -82.49 -7.39 27.34
N LYS A 350 -82.15 -7.75 28.58
CA LYS A 350 -83.03 -8.58 29.43
C LYS A 350 -84.38 -7.93 29.70
N LEU A 351 -84.44 -6.61 29.87
CA LEU A 351 -85.69 -5.89 30.05
C LEU A 351 -86.51 -5.82 28.75
N LEU A 352 -85.85 -5.60 27.61
CA LEU A 352 -86.49 -5.59 26.29
C LEU A 352 -87.07 -6.96 25.94
N THR A 353 -86.36 -8.05 26.24
CA THR A 353 -86.90 -9.41 26.03
C THR A 353 -88.09 -9.68 26.94
N LYS A 354 -88.04 -9.28 28.22
CA LYS A 354 -89.21 -9.38 29.13
C LYS A 354 -90.41 -8.59 28.62
N LEU A 355 -90.23 -7.31 28.30
CA LEU A 355 -91.30 -6.46 27.75
C LEU A 355 -91.83 -7.00 26.42
N GLY A 356 -90.97 -7.58 25.57
CA GLY A 356 -91.38 -8.29 24.36
C GLY A 356 -92.27 -9.50 24.68
N THR A 357 -91.91 -10.32 25.67
CA THR A 357 -92.76 -11.45 26.08
C THR A 357 -94.09 -11.01 26.72
N GLU A 358 -94.11 -9.91 27.48
CA GLU A 358 -95.34 -9.36 28.05
C GLU A 358 -96.23 -8.75 26.97
N LYS A 359 -95.65 -8.03 26.03
CA LYS A 359 -96.35 -7.52 24.85
C LYS A 359 -96.99 -8.68 24.07
N ASN A 360 -96.22 -9.72 23.74
CA ASN A 360 -96.74 -10.88 23.02
C ASN A 360 -97.88 -11.56 23.79
N LYS A 361 -97.81 -11.67 25.12
CA LYS A 361 -98.91 -12.22 25.95
C LYS A 361 -100.17 -11.36 25.90
N ILE A 362 -100.03 -10.03 25.88
CA ILE A 362 -101.17 -9.12 25.79
C ILE A 362 -101.77 -9.16 24.38
N GLU A 363 -100.92 -9.19 23.34
CA GLU A 363 -101.36 -9.39 21.95
C GLU A 363 -102.12 -10.72 21.83
N ASP A 364 -101.56 -11.83 22.31
CA ASP A 364 -102.22 -13.14 22.34
C ASP A 364 -103.57 -13.10 23.08
N ALA A 365 -103.68 -12.37 24.19
CA ALA A 365 -104.93 -12.26 24.97
C ALA A 365 -106.00 -11.41 24.28
N VAL A 366 -105.64 -10.28 23.68
CA VAL A 366 -106.56 -9.39 22.96
C VAL A 366 -107.02 -10.02 21.64
N PHE A 367 -106.13 -10.73 20.95
CA PHE A 367 -106.44 -11.40 19.70
C PHE A 367 -107.02 -12.82 19.88
N MET A 368 -107.06 -13.39 21.10
CA MET A 368 -107.62 -14.72 21.36
C MET A 368 -109.09 -14.85 20.95
N GLU A 369 -109.87 -13.80 21.21
CA GLU A 369 -111.30 -13.75 20.90
C GLU A 369 -111.55 -13.58 19.39
N PHE A 370 -110.66 -12.85 18.71
CA PHE A 370 -110.64 -12.67 17.25
C PHE A 370 -110.17 -13.94 16.51
N CYS A 371 -109.15 -14.63 17.02
CA CYS A 371 -108.64 -15.90 16.47
C CYS A 371 -109.67 -17.03 16.57
N LYS A 372 -110.47 -17.08 17.64
CA LYS A 372 -111.59 -18.03 17.79
C LYS A 372 -112.72 -17.83 16.77
N GLN A 373 -112.95 -16.60 16.31
CA GLN A 373 -113.96 -16.31 15.28
C GLN A 373 -113.51 -16.67 13.86
N ILE A 374 -112.20 -16.67 13.59
CA ILE A 374 -111.66 -16.82 12.22
C ILE A 374 -110.98 -18.18 12.00
N GLY A 375 -110.79 -18.98 13.06
CA GLY A 375 -110.32 -20.37 12.94
C GLY A 375 -108.82 -20.52 12.68
N VAL A 376 -108.00 -19.59 13.19
CA VAL A 376 -106.54 -19.60 13.06
C VAL A 376 -105.90 -19.70 14.45
N ALA A 377 -104.83 -20.48 14.59
CA ALA A 377 -104.25 -20.83 15.89
C ALA A 377 -103.47 -19.69 16.58
N ASN A 378 -102.91 -18.72 15.82
CA ASN A 378 -102.28 -17.49 16.32
C ASN A 378 -102.06 -16.49 15.16
N ILE A 379 -101.92 -15.21 15.46
CA ILE A 379 -101.44 -14.17 14.52
C ILE A 379 -99.90 -14.09 14.66
N PRO A 380 -99.13 -14.00 13.56
CA PRO A 380 -97.66 -13.93 13.61
C PRO A 380 -97.12 -12.64 14.24
#